data_AF-A0A4P6X7A6-F1
#
_entry.id   AF-A0A4P6X7A6-F1
#
_cell.length_a   1.000
_cell.length_b   1.000
_cell.length_c   1.000
_cell.angle_alpha   90.00
_cell.angle_beta   90.00
_cell.angle_gamma   90.00
#
_symmetry.space_group_name_H-M   'P 1'
#
loop_
_entity.id
_entity.type
_entity.pdbx_description
1 polymer ?
#
loop_
_entity_poly.entity_id
_entity_poly.type
_entity_poly.pdbx_seq_one_letter_code
_entity_poly.pdbx_strand_id
1 'polypeptide(L)'
;MIPTHFTRFAAIDWSGAKGARHPGIALALCETGAAAPTLVSPPRGVWSRADILHWLRDQAETPLLVGFDFSFAPPYVERGAYLPGEAAPTTAPAFWGYVDAHAPDADLGAASFLESRRGTHFYLGAADGTKADFLHFRRCEAHHNAAGFGKPSTVYDAIGAAQVAKASFAGMRLLHHLAPAIPVWPIDPAPHTGACVVEIYTTIAARAAGVRKGRSKLRDAAALDTALATLGSRAHTPLARYTDHATDAILTAAWLRESAARTDFWHPSALTPQIARTEGWTFGIS
;
A
#
# COMPACT_ATOMS: atom_id res chain seq x y z
N MET A 1 -3.51 4.52 -21.98
CA MET A 1 -3.42 5.99 -21.87
C MET A 1 -3.05 6.28 -20.43
N ILE A 2 -2.01 7.08 -20.18
CA ILE A 2 -1.63 7.45 -18.82
C ILE A 2 -2.54 8.56 -18.30
N PRO A 3 -2.91 8.58 -17.02
CA PRO A 3 -3.57 9.74 -16.43
C PRO A 3 -2.65 10.96 -16.47
N THR A 4 -3.17 12.11 -16.89
CA THR A 4 -2.42 13.37 -16.97
C THR A 4 -3.03 14.48 -16.12
N HIS A 5 -4.14 14.21 -15.44
CA HIS A 5 -4.91 15.22 -14.71
C HIS A 5 -4.47 15.39 -13.26
N PHE A 6 -3.72 14.44 -12.67
CA PHE A 6 -3.30 14.51 -11.27
C PHE A 6 -2.41 15.73 -11.02
N THR A 7 -2.83 16.58 -10.09
CA THR A 7 -2.04 17.73 -9.63
C THR A 7 -1.63 17.62 -8.16
N ARG A 8 -2.13 16.59 -7.46
CA ARG A 8 -1.90 16.32 -6.04
C ARG A 8 -1.47 14.87 -5.86
N PHE A 9 -0.58 14.63 -4.90
CA PHE A 9 0.04 13.33 -4.66
C PHE A 9 0.12 13.07 -3.16
N ALA A 10 -0.55 12.01 -2.70
CA ALA A 10 -0.52 11.59 -1.32
C ALA A 10 0.09 10.20 -1.17
N ALA A 11 0.81 9.98 -0.09
CA ALA A 11 1.24 8.66 0.31
C ALA A 11 0.80 8.40 1.75
N ILE A 12 0.31 7.18 1.97
CA ILE A 12 -0.19 6.73 3.26
C ILE A 12 0.62 5.51 3.69
N ASP A 13 1.41 5.70 4.74
CA ASP A 13 1.93 4.57 5.48
C ASP A 13 0.83 3.99 6.38
N TRP A 14 0.70 2.68 6.40
CA TRP A 14 -0.50 1.97 6.83
C TRP A 14 -0.24 0.99 7.96
N SER A 15 -1.22 0.82 8.85
CA SER A 15 -1.06 -0.05 10.03
C SER A 15 -2.07 -1.20 10.07
N GLY A 16 -1.52 -2.41 10.20
CA GLY A 16 -2.25 -3.63 10.55
C GLY A 16 -2.40 -3.88 12.05
N ALA A 17 -1.98 -2.95 12.91
CA ALA A 17 -2.04 -3.16 14.36
C ALA A 17 -3.49 -3.31 14.84
N LYS A 18 -3.69 -4.10 15.91
CA LYS A 18 -4.96 -4.19 16.64
C LYS A 18 -5.24 -2.86 17.34
N GLY A 19 -6.51 -2.50 17.48
CA GLY A 19 -6.96 -1.26 18.11
C GLY A 19 -7.65 -0.32 17.13
N ALA A 20 -8.04 0.86 17.62
CA ALA A 20 -8.84 1.85 16.89
C ALA A 20 -8.08 3.15 16.57
N ARG A 21 -6.80 3.23 16.93
CA ARG A 21 -5.92 4.39 16.75
C ARG A 21 -4.50 3.90 16.52
N HIS A 22 -3.84 4.44 15.52
CA HIS A 22 -2.60 3.89 15.00
C HIS A 22 -1.52 4.97 14.87
N PRO A 23 -0.54 5.00 15.80
CA PRO A 23 0.65 5.83 15.65
C PRO A 23 1.51 5.46 14.43
N GLY A 24 1.29 4.26 13.89
CA GLY A 24 1.91 3.76 12.67
C GLY A 24 1.14 4.07 11.39
N ILE A 25 0.20 5.03 11.40
CA ILE A 25 -0.39 5.60 10.19
C ILE A 25 0.12 7.03 10.04
N ALA A 26 0.64 7.34 8.86
CA ALA A 26 1.05 8.68 8.47
C ALA A 26 0.55 8.98 7.06
N LEU A 27 0.11 10.22 6.83
CA LEU A 27 -0.34 10.70 5.53
C LEU A 27 0.48 11.94 5.19
N ALA A 28 1.17 11.93 4.05
CA ALA A 28 1.81 13.11 3.49
C ALA A 28 1.17 13.47 2.15
N LEU A 29 1.15 14.77 1.84
CA LEU A 29 0.56 15.31 0.63
C LEU A 29 1.51 16.33 0.02
N CYS A 30 1.59 16.35 -1.31
CA CYS A 30 2.18 17.44 -2.07
C CYS A 30 1.39 17.73 -3.34
N GLU A 31 1.71 18.86 -3.96
CA GLU A 31 1.17 19.25 -5.27
C GLU A 31 2.28 19.21 -6.32
N THR A 32 1.90 19.41 -7.59
CA THR A 32 2.84 19.64 -8.70
C THR A 32 3.86 20.74 -8.38
N GLY A 33 5.01 20.65 -9.04
CA GLY A 33 6.16 21.53 -8.76
C GLY A 33 7.13 20.87 -7.78
N ALA A 34 7.83 21.69 -7.01
CA ALA A 34 8.95 21.23 -6.17
C ALA A 34 8.76 21.48 -4.67
N ALA A 35 7.55 21.88 -4.23
CA ALA A 35 7.30 22.05 -2.79
C ALA A 35 7.47 20.72 -2.05
N ALA A 36 8.05 20.77 -0.85
CA ALA A 36 8.18 19.58 -0.03
C ALA A 36 6.80 19.03 0.35
N PRO A 37 6.60 17.71 0.36
CA PRO A 37 5.40 17.12 0.93
C PRO A 37 5.26 17.47 2.42
N THR A 38 4.01 17.70 2.83
CA THR A 38 3.65 18.04 4.20
C THR A 38 2.82 16.93 4.81
N LEU A 39 3.06 16.62 6.09
CA LEU A 39 2.20 15.71 6.83
C LEU A 39 0.82 16.33 7.02
N VAL A 40 -0.22 15.53 6.82
CA VAL A 40 -1.59 15.91 7.16
C VAL A 40 -1.88 15.49 8.59
N SER A 41 -2.31 16.47 9.40
CA SER A 41 -2.63 16.25 10.80
C SER A 41 -3.88 15.37 10.95
N PRO A 42 -3.84 14.33 11.80
CA PRO A 42 -5.03 13.56 12.12
C PRO A 42 -6.06 14.44 12.85
N PRO A 43 -7.36 14.24 12.61
CA PRO A 43 -8.41 15.10 13.19
C PRO A 43 -8.46 15.03 14.72
N ARG A 44 -7.93 13.95 15.32
CA ARG A 44 -7.96 13.68 16.76
C ARG A 44 -6.59 13.25 17.31
N GLY A 45 -5.51 13.82 16.78
CA GLY A 45 -4.14 13.61 17.26
C GLY A 45 -3.46 12.31 16.81
N VAL A 46 -4.20 11.20 16.69
CA VAL A 46 -3.72 9.94 16.11
C VAL A 46 -4.72 9.43 15.08
N TRP A 47 -4.23 9.02 13.91
CA TRP A 47 -5.06 8.48 12.83
C TRP A 47 -5.77 7.19 13.25
N SER A 48 -7.01 7.04 12.79
CA SER A 48 -7.68 5.74 12.68
C SER A 48 -7.78 5.38 11.19
N ARG A 49 -7.97 4.09 10.88
CA ARG A 49 -8.21 3.65 9.49
C ARG A 49 -9.52 4.24 8.94
N ALA A 50 -10.54 4.39 9.78
CA ALA A 50 -11.78 5.08 9.40
C ALA A 50 -11.58 6.58 9.14
N ASP A 51 -10.70 7.27 9.88
CA ASP A 51 -10.38 8.67 9.59
C ASP A 51 -9.70 8.81 8.21
N ILE A 52 -8.82 7.87 7.83
CA ILE A 52 -8.23 7.84 6.48
C ILE A 52 -9.30 7.59 5.42
N LEU A 53 -10.23 6.65 5.64
CA LEU A 53 -11.34 6.39 4.73
C LEU A 53 -12.20 7.65 4.50
N HIS A 54 -12.54 8.39 5.57
CA HIS A 54 -13.28 9.64 5.44
C HIS A 54 -12.49 10.70 4.69
N TRP A 55 -11.20 10.88 5.03
CA TRP A 55 -10.33 11.81 4.32
C TRP A 55 -10.29 11.50 2.82
N LEU A 56 -10.16 10.23 2.44
CA LEU A 56 -10.17 9.82 1.03
C LEU A 56 -11.49 10.16 0.35
N ARG A 57 -12.63 9.83 0.96
CA ARG A 57 -13.95 10.17 0.40
C ARG A 57 -14.11 11.67 0.15
N ASP A 58 -13.60 12.51 1.04
CA ASP A 58 -13.59 13.96 0.87
C ASP A 58 -12.69 14.41 -0.30
N GLN A 59 -11.71 13.60 -0.71
CA GLN A 59 -10.82 13.87 -1.84
C GLN A 59 -11.26 13.23 -3.16
N ALA A 60 -12.36 12.48 -3.21
CA ALA A 60 -12.72 11.62 -4.34
C ALA A 60 -12.76 12.35 -5.71
N GLU A 61 -13.28 13.58 -5.73
CA GLU A 61 -13.41 14.40 -6.95
C GLU A 61 -12.17 15.25 -7.24
N THR A 62 -11.15 15.23 -6.37
CA THR A 62 -9.93 16.01 -6.56
C THR A 62 -8.94 15.27 -7.46
N PRO A 63 -8.10 15.97 -8.25
CA PRO A 63 -7.08 15.35 -9.10
C PRO A 63 -5.90 14.79 -8.29
N LEU A 64 -6.17 13.74 -7.51
CA LEU A 64 -5.27 13.19 -6.50
C LEU A 64 -4.85 11.76 -6.83
N LEU A 65 -3.55 11.50 -6.87
CA LEU A 65 -3.00 10.14 -6.85
C LEU A 65 -2.60 9.78 -5.43
N VAL A 66 -3.11 8.65 -4.90
CA VAL A 66 -2.84 8.18 -3.54
C VAL A 66 -2.14 6.84 -3.56
N GLY A 67 -0.95 6.76 -2.96
CA GLY A 67 -0.25 5.50 -2.73
C GLY A 67 -0.49 4.91 -1.35
N PHE A 68 -0.75 3.60 -1.29
CA PHE A 68 -0.84 2.83 -0.04
C PHE A 68 0.24 1.74 0.04
N ASP A 69 0.90 1.63 1.19
CA ASP A 69 1.88 0.57 1.46
C ASP A 69 1.23 -0.67 2.10
N PHE A 70 0.36 -1.35 1.34
CA PHE A 70 -0.16 -2.67 1.68
C PHE A 70 -0.63 -3.40 0.42
N SER A 71 -0.65 -4.73 0.41
CA SER A 71 -1.10 -5.48 -0.77
C SER A 71 -2.61 -5.42 -0.95
N PHE A 72 -3.07 -5.06 -2.15
CA PHE A 72 -4.50 -4.89 -2.42
C PHE A 72 -5.25 -6.22 -2.52
N ALA A 73 -4.58 -7.32 -2.83
CA ALA A 73 -5.19 -8.65 -2.82
C ALA A 73 -4.11 -9.72 -2.55
N PRO A 74 -4.48 -10.91 -2.05
CA PRO A 74 -3.54 -12.02 -1.97
C PRO A 74 -3.21 -12.60 -3.35
N PRO A 75 -2.16 -13.44 -3.44
CA PRO A 75 -1.89 -14.27 -4.60
C PRO A 75 -3.10 -15.08 -5.06
N TYR A 76 -3.39 -15.00 -6.35
CA TYR A 76 -4.48 -15.72 -7.01
C TYR A 76 -3.99 -16.50 -8.23
N VAL A 77 -3.16 -15.91 -9.09
CA VAL A 77 -2.88 -16.48 -10.42
C VAL A 77 -2.14 -17.81 -10.33
N GLU A 78 -1.02 -17.86 -9.60
CA GLU A 78 -0.27 -19.11 -9.38
C GLU A 78 -0.98 -20.04 -8.39
N ARG A 79 -1.73 -19.47 -7.45
CA ARG A 79 -2.35 -20.23 -6.35
C ARG A 79 -3.70 -20.84 -6.73
N GLY A 80 -4.33 -20.37 -7.81
CA GLY A 80 -5.66 -20.76 -8.29
C GLY A 80 -6.84 -20.22 -7.48
N ALA A 81 -6.63 -19.82 -6.22
CA ALA A 81 -7.62 -19.19 -5.36
C ALA A 81 -6.94 -18.38 -4.24
N TYR A 82 -7.63 -17.36 -3.70
CA TYR A 82 -7.12 -16.63 -2.54
C TYR A 82 -7.09 -17.48 -1.26
N LEU A 83 -7.99 -18.46 -1.14
CA LEU A 83 -8.12 -19.37 0.02
C LEU A 83 -8.55 -20.76 -0.50
N PRO A 84 -7.62 -21.58 -1.06
CA PRO A 84 -7.93 -22.90 -1.60
C PRO A 84 -8.64 -23.80 -0.59
N GLY A 85 -9.75 -24.40 -0.99
CA GLY A 85 -10.61 -25.20 -0.12
C GLY A 85 -11.71 -24.41 0.60
N GLU A 86 -11.67 -23.07 0.55
CA GLU A 86 -12.73 -22.19 1.02
C GLU A 86 -13.51 -21.64 -0.19
N ALA A 87 -14.82 -21.44 -0.05
CA ALA A 87 -15.67 -20.86 -1.09
C ALA A 87 -15.48 -19.32 -1.17
N ALA A 88 -14.25 -18.88 -1.39
CA ALA A 88 -13.88 -17.48 -1.48
C ALA A 88 -14.10 -16.92 -2.91
N PRO A 89 -14.40 -15.61 -3.05
CA PRO A 89 -14.55 -14.98 -4.37
C PRO A 89 -13.29 -15.03 -5.24
N THR A 90 -13.45 -14.76 -6.53
CA THR A 90 -12.38 -14.90 -7.54
C THR A 90 -11.88 -13.58 -8.14
N THR A 91 -12.40 -12.45 -7.67
CA THR A 91 -11.99 -11.09 -8.09
C THR A 91 -11.64 -10.27 -6.87
N ALA A 92 -10.71 -9.32 -7.01
CA ALA A 92 -10.24 -8.53 -5.86
C ALA A 92 -11.38 -7.76 -5.16
N PRO A 93 -12.28 -7.02 -5.85
CA PRO A 93 -13.36 -6.30 -5.18
C PRO A 93 -14.31 -7.19 -4.39
N ALA A 94 -14.68 -8.35 -4.96
CA ALA A 94 -15.53 -9.31 -4.26
C ALA A 94 -14.79 -9.93 -3.05
N PHE A 95 -13.48 -10.18 -3.17
CA PHE A 95 -12.68 -10.68 -2.05
C PHE A 95 -12.53 -9.64 -0.93
N TRP A 96 -12.47 -8.35 -1.24
CA TRP A 96 -12.49 -7.29 -0.21
C TRP A 96 -13.77 -7.32 0.61
N GLY A 97 -14.93 -7.45 -0.04
CA GLY A 97 -16.21 -7.60 0.65
C GLY A 97 -16.28 -8.89 1.48
N TYR A 98 -15.67 -9.96 0.98
CA TYR A 98 -15.52 -11.21 1.74
C TYR A 98 -14.71 -11.03 3.02
N VAL A 99 -13.58 -10.33 2.94
CA VAL A 99 -12.75 -10.02 4.11
C VAL A 99 -13.54 -9.17 5.10
N ASP A 100 -14.23 -8.12 4.65
CA ASP A 100 -15.02 -7.25 5.52
C ASP A 100 -16.14 -8.00 6.25
N ALA A 101 -16.87 -8.87 5.55
CA ALA A 101 -17.94 -9.68 6.14
C ALA A 101 -17.44 -10.69 7.20
N HIS A 102 -16.17 -11.11 7.12
CA HIS A 102 -15.58 -12.10 8.02
C HIS A 102 -14.57 -11.50 9.02
N ALA A 103 -14.57 -10.16 9.17
CA ALA A 103 -13.68 -9.43 10.07
C ALA A 103 -14.48 -8.44 10.95
N PRO A 104 -15.00 -8.87 12.12
CA PRO A 104 -15.75 -7.98 13.01
C PRO A 104 -14.87 -6.99 13.79
N ASP A 105 -13.56 -6.93 13.49
CA ASP A 105 -12.60 -6.12 14.22
C ASP A 105 -12.92 -4.61 14.09
N ALA A 106 -12.67 -3.86 15.16
CA ALA A 106 -12.85 -2.42 15.18
C ALA A 106 -11.94 -1.69 14.17
N ASP A 107 -12.37 -0.50 13.75
CA ASP A 107 -11.62 0.43 12.90
C ASP A 107 -11.01 -0.29 11.68
N LEU A 108 -11.79 -1.08 10.94
CA LEU A 108 -11.32 -1.79 9.73
C LEU A 108 -10.19 -2.80 9.97
N GLY A 109 -9.99 -3.29 11.20
CA GLY A 109 -8.99 -4.33 11.47
C GLY A 109 -9.34 -5.67 10.79
N ALA A 110 -8.38 -6.58 10.67
CA ALA A 110 -8.66 -7.90 10.10
C ALA A 110 -7.98 -9.04 10.86
N ALA A 111 -7.65 -8.83 12.13
CA ALA A 111 -6.95 -9.84 12.90
C ALA A 111 -7.80 -11.10 13.08
N SER A 112 -9.10 -10.96 13.35
CA SER A 112 -10.02 -12.09 13.48
C SER A 112 -10.12 -12.92 12.19
N PHE A 113 -10.02 -12.28 11.02
CA PHE A 113 -10.01 -12.97 9.72
C PHE A 113 -8.82 -13.92 9.58
N LEU A 114 -7.63 -13.46 9.98
CA LEU A 114 -6.40 -14.26 9.92
C LEU A 114 -6.40 -15.36 10.98
N GLU A 115 -6.77 -15.04 12.22
CA GLU A 115 -6.75 -15.98 13.34
C GLU A 115 -7.73 -17.15 13.13
N SER A 116 -8.92 -16.89 12.59
CA SER A 116 -9.89 -17.96 12.26
C SER A 116 -9.42 -18.93 11.16
N ARG A 117 -8.39 -18.56 10.41
CA ARG A 117 -7.78 -19.34 9.31
C ARG A 117 -6.33 -19.71 9.58
N ARG A 118 -5.91 -19.60 10.84
CA ARG A 118 -4.55 -19.93 11.30
C ARG A 118 -4.21 -21.39 11.01
N GLY A 119 -3.02 -21.63 10.48
CA GLY A 119 -2.54 -22.97 10.11
C GLY A 119 -3.22 -23.59 8.89
N THR A 120 -4.27 -22.97 8.36
CA THR A 120 -4.92 -23.40 7.11
C THR A 120 -4.53 -22.52 5.95
N HIS A 121 -4.54 -21.20 6.15
CA HIS A 121 -4.16 -20.22 5.13
C HIS A 121 -3.07 -19.26 5.59
N PHE A 122 -2.99 -19.01 6.90
CA PHE A 122 -2.04 -18.05 7.45
C PHE A 122 -1.07 -18.71 8.41
N TYR A 123 0.20 -18.37 8.26
CA TYR A 123 1.27 -18.74 9.17
C TYR A 123 1.43 -17.66 10.24
N LEU A 124 1.04 -17.95 11.48
CA LEU A 124 1.12 -17.07 12.65
C LEU A 124 2.15 -17.57 13.68
N GLY A 125 2.61 -18.82 13.58
CA GLY A 125 3.61 -19.39 14.47
C GLY A 125 4.11 -20.74 14.02
N ALA A 126 5.22 -21.20 14.61
CA ALA A 126 5.77 -22.54 14.33
C ALA A 126 4.79 -23.69 14.62
N ALA A 127 3.78 -23.46 15.47
CA ALA A 127 2.70 -24.41 15.74
C ALA A 127 1.77 -24.65 14.53
N ASP A 128 1.86 -23.81 13.50
CA ASP A 128 0.98 -23.82 12.33
C ASP A 128 1.53 -24.69 11.19
N GLY A 129 2.73 -25.27 11.37
CA GLY A 129 3.41 -26.11 10.38
C GLY A 129 4.67 -25.47 9.80
N THR A 130 5.12 -25.98 8.65
CA THR A 130 6.34 -25.49 8.00
C THR A 130 6.05 -24.16 7.29
N LYS A 131 6.74 -23.08 7.69
CA LYS A 131 6.55 -21.74 7.11
C LYS A 131 6.54 -21.72 5.57
N ALA A 132 7.41 -22.51 4.93
CA ALA A 132 7.55 -22.57 3.48
C ALA A 132 6.23 -22.92 2.76
N ASP A 133 5.36 -23.69 3.41
CA ASP A 133 4.08 -24.16 2.85
C ASP A 133 3.07 -23.02 2.71
N PHE A 134 3.33 -21.86 3.32
CA PHE A 134 2.49 -20.66 3.27
C PHE A 134 3.06 -19.58 2.35
N LEU A 135 4.29 -19.72 1.85
CA LEU A 135 4.99 -18.68 1.09
C LEU A 135 4.53 -18.63 -0.37
N HIS A 136 3.33 -18.10 -0.59
CA HIS A 136 2.79 -17.85 -1.93
C HIS A 136 2.92 -16.37 -2.30
N PHE A 137 3.22 -16.08 -3.56
CA PHE A 137 3.48 -14.73 -4.05
C PHE A 137 2.64 -14.42 -5.28
N ARG A 138 2.26 -13.15 -5.43
CA ARG A 138 1.66 -12.61 -6.64
C ARG A 138 2.69 -12.60 -7.77
N ARG A 139 2.20 -12.52 -9.00
CA ARG A 139 3.02 -12.33 -10.20
C ARG A 139 3.85 -11.04 -10.13
N CYS A 140 3.32 -9.97 -9.52
CA CYS A 140 4.06 -8.73 -9.26
C CYS A 140 5.33 -8.98 -8.42
N GLU A 141 5.18 -9.68 -7.29
CA GLU A 141 6.28 -10.05 -6.40
C GLU A 141 7.31 -10.96 -7.07
N ALA A 142 6.85 -11.95 -7.84
CA ALA A 142 7.72 -12.83 -8.61
C ALA A 142 8.54 -12.05 -9.65
N HIS A 143 7.90 -11.11 -10.35
CA HIS A 143 8.55 -10.22 -11.32
C HIS A 143 9.60 -9.32 -10.65
N HIS A 144 9.25 -8.69 -9.52
CA HIS A 144 10.17 -7.86 -8.75
C HIS A 144 11.41 -8.64 -8.27
N ASN A 145 11.20 -9.86 -7.77
CA ASN A 145 12.29 -10.72 -7.30
C ASN A 145 13.20 -11.17 -8.46
N ALA A 146 12.63 -11.51 -9.61
CA ALA A 146 13.39 -11.88 -10.82
C ALA A 146 14.29 -10.75 -11.32
N ALA A 147 13.88 -9.49 -11.13
CA ALA A 147 14.69 -8.30 -11.42
C ALA A 147 15.77 -7.99 -10.34
N GLY A 148 15.99 -8.89 -9.37
CA GLY A 148 17.09 -8.77 -8.38
C GLY A 148 16.78 -7.86 -7.19
N PHE A 149 15.54 -7.39 -7.06
CA PHE A 149 15.16 -6.43 -6.02
C PHE A 149 14.90 -7.03 -4.64
N GLY A 150 14.98 -8.36 -4.51
CA GLY A 150 14.92 -9.12 -3.26
C GLY A 150 13.60 -9.87 -3.06
N LYS A 151 13.54 -10.65 -1.97
CA LYS A 151 12.38 -11.47 -1.62
C LYS A 151 11.31 -10.60 -0.96
N PRO A 152 10.14 -10.40 -1.57
CA PRO A 152 9.03 -9.72 -0.92
C PRO A 152 8.44 -10.59 0.19
N SER A 153 7.68 -9.97 1.09
CA SER A 153 6.87 -10.69 2.08
C SER A 153 5.53 -11.07 1.47
N THR A 154 5.04 -12.27 1.78
CA THR A 154 3.68 -12.67 1.39
C THR A 154 2.66 -12.24 2.45
N VAL A 155 1.42 -11.97 2.02
CA VAL A 155 0.29 -11.70 2.92
C VAL A 155 -0.19 -12.93 3.69
N TYR A 156 0.33 -14.13 3.41
CA TYR A 156 0.05 -15.34 4.18
C TYR A 156 1.02 -15.55 5.36
N ASP A 157 2.16 -14.86 5.37
CA ASP A 157 3.09 -14.82 6.50
C ASP A 157 2.66 -13.71 7.47
N ALA A 158 1.97 -14.10 8.53
CA ALA A 158 1.43 -13.19 9.52
C ALA A 158 2.34 -13.02 10.76
N ILE A 159 3.59 -13.51 10.68
CA ILE A 159 4.59 -13.37 11.74
C ILE A 159 5.38 -12.06 11.63
N GLY A 160 5.74 -11.52 12.79
CA GLY A 160 6.83 -10.56 12.91
C GLY A 160 6.40 -9.11 12.83
N ALA A 161 7.36 -8.20 13.09
CA ALA A 161 7.11 -6.77 13.24
C ALA A 161 6.50 -6.10 12.01
N ALA A 162 6.68 -6.68 10.81
CA ALA A 162 6.18 -6.11 9.57
C ALA A 162 4.65 -6.20 9.43
N GLN A 163 4.00 -7.18 10.08
CA GLN A 163 2.53 -7.35 10.09
C GLN A 163 1.84 -7.13 8.73
N VAL A 164 2.54 -7.42 7.61
CA VAL A 164 2.13 -7.09 6.24
C VAL A 164 0.80 -7.73 5.92
N ALA A 165 0.60 -8.97 6.39
CA ALA A 165 -0.67 -9.67 6.32
C ALA A 165 -1.79 -8.83 6.97
N LYS A 166 -1.71 -8.50 8.27
CA LYS A 166 -2.78 -7.74 8.94
C LYS A 166 -3.00 -6.36 8.33
N ALA A 167 -1.94 -5.70 7.88
CA ALA A 167 -2.03 -4.40 7.21
C ALA A 167 -2.80 -4.51 5.89
N SER A 168 -2.46 -5.52 5.08
CA SER A 168 -3.09 -5.78 3.78
C SER A 168 -4.57 -6.15 3.93
N PHE A 169 -4.92 -7.06 4.83
CA PHE A 169 -6.32 -7.44 5.04
C PHE A 169 -7.14 -6.31 5.68
N ALA A 170 -6.56 -5.49 6.56
CA ALA A 170 -7.22 -4.27 7.04
C ALA A 170 -7.39 -3.23 5.92
N GLY A 171 -6.40 -3.12 5.03
CA GLY A 171 -6.45 -2.29 3.84
C GLY A 171 -7.53 -2.73 2.86
N MET A 172 -7.70 -4.04 2.63
CA MET A 172 -8.78 -4.60 1.81
C MET A 172 -10.16 -4.20 2.34
N ARG A 173 -10.36 -4.17 3.66
CA ARG A 173 -11.60 -3.64 4.25
C ARG A 173 -11.78 -2.16 3.92
N LEU A 174 -10.73 -1.34 4.02
CA LEU A 174 -10.79 0.05 3.59
C LEU A 174 -11.17 0.17 2.10
N LEU A 175 -10.56 -0.63 1.23
CA LEU A 175 -10.85 -0.62 -0.21
C LEU A 175 -12.30 -1.04 -0.50
N HIS A 176 -12.85 -2.01 0.22
CA HIS A 176 -14.26 -2.38 0.12
C HIS A 176 -15.19 -1.19 0.40
N HIS A 177 -14.92 -0.45 1.48
CA HIS A 177 -15.73 0.71 1.87
C HIS A 177 -15.43 1.96 1.04
N LEU A 178 -14.27 2.04 0.38
CA LEU A 178 -13.91 3.13 -0.50
C LEU A 178 -14.53 2.97 -1.88
N ALA A 179 -14.62 1.75 -2.39
CA ALA A 179 -15.26 1.47 -3.67
C ALA A 179 -16.78 1.73 -3.58
N PRO A 180 -17.42 2.29 -4.62
CA PRO A 180 -16.84 2.69 -5.90
C PRO A 180 -16.38 4.16 -5.96
N ALA A 181 -16.26 4.87 -4.83
CA ALA A 181 -16.04 6.31 -4.82
C ALA A 181 -14.68 6.74 -5.40
N ILE A 182 -13.64 5.91 -5.25
CA ILE A 182 -12.33 6.15 -5.84
C ILE A 182 -11.85 4.89 -6.57
N PRO A 183 -11.49 4.99 -7.87
CA PRO A 183 -10.86 3.90 -8.61
C PRO A 183 -9.58 3.38 -7.96
N VAL A 184 -9.42 2.06 -7.92
CA VAL A 184 -8.25 1.36 -7.39
C VAL A 184 -7.48 0.73 -8.54
N TRP A 185 -6.41 1.37 -9.01
CA TRP A 185 -5.59 0.83 -10.09
C TRP A 185 -4.70 -0.33 -9.59
N PRO A 186 -4.48 -1.39 -10.40
CA PRO A 186 -5.02 -1.65 -11.74
C PRO A 186 -6.33 -2.45 -11.77
N ILE A 187 -6.98 -2.65 -10.62
CA ILE A 187 -8.21 -3.43 -10.52
C ILE A 187 -9.33 -2.72 -11.28
N ASP A 188 -9.41 -1.41 -11.08
CA ASP A 188 -10.14 -0.47 -11.93
C ASP A 188 -9.19 0.15 -12.96
N PRO A 189 -9.71 0.55 -14.14
CA PRO A 189 -8.96 1.38 -15.08
C PRO A 189 -8.51 2.69 -14.44
N ALA A 190 -7.34 3.19 -14.83
CA ALA A 190 -6.88 4.49 -14.38
C ALA A 190 -7.84 5.59 -14.86
N PRO A 191 -8.30 6.50 -13.99
CA PRO A 191 -9.34 7.44 -14.34
C PRO A 191 -8.82 8.63 -15.16
N HIS A 192 -9.75 9.33 -15.83
CA HIS A 192 -9.47 10.56 -16.57
C HIS A 192 -9.69 11.83 -15.74
N THR A 193 -10.40 11.73 -14.62
CA THR A 193 -10.73 12.81 -13.68
C THR A 193 -10.77 12.27 -12.26
N GLY A 194 -10.75 13.16 -11.25
CA GLY A 194 -10.88 12.75 -9.85
C GLY A 194 -9.67 11.99 -9.31
N ALA A 195 -9.85 11.33 -8.17
CA ALA A 195 -8.79 10.65 -7.45
C ALA A 195 -8.54 9.23 -7.96
N CYS A 196 -7.37 8.67 -7.66
CA CYS A 196 -7.03 7.26 -7.90
C CYS A 196 -6.16 6.73 -6.77
N VAL A 197 -6.41 5.49 -6.38
CA VAL A 197 -5.57 4.74 -5.44
C VAL A 197 -4.65 3.79 -6.20
N VAL A 198 -3.38 3.72 -5.79
CA VAL A 198 -2.38 2.77 -6.30
C VAL A 198 -1.69 2.07 -5.12
N GLU A 199 -1.36 0.80 -5.32
CA GLU A 199 -0.49 0.07 -4.38
C GLU A 199 0.96 0.52 -4.60
N ILE A 200 1.70 0.79 -3.54
CA ILE A 200 3.13 1.15 -3.61
C ILE A 200 3.94 0.33 -2.62
N TYR A 201 5.27 0.36 -2.80
CA TYR A 201 6.20 0.05 -1.72
C TYR A 201 6.98 1.32 -1.37
N THR A 202 6.94 1.73 -0.11
CA THR A 202 7.77 2.86 0.40
C THR A 202 9.27 2.65 0.09
N THR A 203 9.70 1.38 0.05
CA THR A 203 11.08 1.02 -0.32
C THR A 203 11.46 1.35 -1.76
N ILE A 204 10.51 1.45 -2.70
CA ILE A 204 10.79 1.90 -4.07
C ILE A 204 11.15 3.38 -4.06
N ALA A 205 10.41 4.22 -3.33
CA ALA A 205 10.71 5.64 -3.18
C ALA A 205 12.09 5.86 -2.53
N ALA A 206 12.41 5.11 -1.47
CA ALA A 206 13.74 5.16 -0.84
C ALA A 206 14.88 4.82 -1.82
N ARG A 207 14.70 3.78 -2.65
CA ARG A 207 15.69 3.40 -3.67
C ARG A 207 15.83 4.45 -4.76
N ALA A 208 14.72 5.00 -5.26
CA ALA A 208 14.72 6.08 -6.24
C ALA A 208 15.46 7.32 -5.71
N ALA A 209 15.37 7.59 -4.40
CA ALA A 209 16.11 8.65 -3.73
C ALA A 209 17.59 8.29 -3.39
N GLY A 210 18.11 7.16 -3.88
CA GLY A 210 19.50 6.75 -3.68
C GLY A 210 19.81 6.18 -2.28
N VAL A 211 18.79 5.88 -1.47
CA VAL A 211 18.99 5.28 -0.14
C VAL A 211 19.46 3.84 -0.28
N ARG A 212 20.65 3.53 0.26
CA ARG A 212 21.25 2.20 0.16
C ARG A 212 20.40 1.12 0.82
N LYS A 213 20.37 -0.07 0.22
CA LYS A 213 19.74 -1.28 0.78
C LYS A 213 20.25 -1.53 2.20
N GLY A 214 19.32 -1.68 3.15
CA GLY A 214 19.63 -1.86 4.58
C GLY A 214 19.77 -0.58 5.40
N ARG A 215 19.70 0.62 4.78
CA ARG A 215 19.65 1.93 5.44
C ARG A 215 18.34 2.68 5.20
N SER A 216 17.25 1.95 4.96
CA SER A 216 15.96 2.53 4.54
C SER A 216 15.34 3.53 5.53
N LYS A 217 15.82 3.58 6.77
CA LYS A 217 15.21 4.40 7.82
C LYS A 217 15.80 5.80 7.83
N LEU A 218 15.11 6.74 7.21
CA LEU A 218 15.41 8.17 7.26
C LEU A 218 14.96 8.72 8.61
N ARG A 219 15.90 8.84 9.56
CA ARG A 219 15.61 9.18 10.97
C ARG A 219 16.07 10.57 11.40
N ASP A 220 16.57 11.36 10.46
CA ASP A 220 17.01 12.73 10.70
C ASP A 220 16.68 13.65 9.52
N ALA A 221 16.69 14.95 9.79
CA ALA A 221 16.30 15.99 8.86
C ALA A 221 17.19 16.01 7.60
N ALA A 222 18.51 15.92 7.78
CA ALA A 222 19.47 16.04 6.70
C ALA A 222 19.37 14.87 5.71
N ALA A 223 19.16 13.65 6.22
CA ALA A 223 18.95 12.47 5.40
C ALA A 223 17.66 12.58 4.57
N LEU A 224 16.56 13.07 5.18
CA LEU A 224 15.30 13.28 4.48
C LEU A 224 15.43 14.36 3.39
N ASP A 225 16.06 15.49 3.69
CA ASP A 225 16.27 16.57 2.71
C ASP A 225 17.16 16.15 1.54
N THR A 226 18.20 15.35 1.81
CA THR A 226 19.07 14.79 0.76
C THR A 226 18.27 13.86 -0.16
N ALA A 227 17.42 13.01 0.42
CA ALA A 227 16.57 12.11 -0.34
C ALA A 227 15.51 12.89 -1.17
N LEU A 228 14.88 13.90 -0.58
CA LEU A 228 13.92 14.78 -1.25
C LEU A 228 14.55 15.55 -2.41
N ALA A 229 15.77 16.08 -2.23
CA ALA A 229 16.50 16.77 -3.29
C ALA A 229 16.76 15.86 -4.50
N THR A 230 17.06 14.58 -4.26
CA THR A 230 17.23 13.58 -5.33
C THR A 230 15.95 13.37 -6.15
N LEU A 231 14.78 13.50 -5.50
CA LEU A 231 13.47 13.45 -6.16
C LEU A 231 12.99 14.82 -6.68
N GLY A 232 13.87 15.82 -6.76
CA GLY A 232 13.54 17.17 -7.24
C GLY A 232 12.64 17.97 -6.29
N SER A 233 12.55 17.57 -5.03
CA SER A 233 11.76 18.26 -4.01
C SER A 233 12.61 19.20 -3.17
N ARG A 234 12.06 20.36 -2.78
CA ARG A 234 12.66 21.26 -1.78
C ARG A 234 12.72 20.59 -0.41
N ALA A 235 13.52 21.19 0.47
CA ALA A 235 13.66 20.78 1.86
C ALA A 235 12.31 20.82 2.61
N HIS A 236 12.10 19.84 3.47
CA HIS A 236 10.88 19.69 4.24
C HIS A 236 10.82 20.69 5.42
N THR A 237 9.61 20.94 5.91
CA THR A 237 9.44 21.63 7.19
C THR A 237 9.89 20.71 8.33
N PRO A 238 10.75 21.17 9.26
CA PRO A 238 11.24 20.33 10.35
C PRO A 238 10.11 19.65 11.13
N LEU A 239 10.28 18.35 11.36
CA LEU A 239 9.30 17.55 12.12
C LEU A 239 9.60 17.60 13.61
N ALA A 240 8.55 17.55 14.43
CA ALA A 240 8.68 17.37 15.87
C ALA A 240 9.34 16.01 16.22
N ARG A 241 9.09 14.98 15.40
CA ARG A 241 9.72 13.66 15.51
C ARG A 241 9.84 13.00 14.14
N TYR A 242 11.04 12.47 13.86
CA TYR A 242 11.33 11.70 12.65
C TYR A 242 11.06 10.22 12.91
N THR A 243 9.80 9.81 12.74
CA THR A 243 9.43 8.39 12.74
C THR A 243 9.60 7.81 11.35
N ASP A 244 9.89 6.50 11.26
CA ASP A 244 10.00 5.79 9.98
C ASP A 244 8.71 6.06 9.14
N HIS A 245 7.53 5.96 9.76
CA HIS A 245 6.23 6.23 9.13
C HIS A 245 6.10 7.63 8.51
N ALA A 246 6.55 8.67 9.23
CA ALA A 246 6.42 10.04 8.77
C ALA A 246 7.36 10.34 7.60
N THR A 247 8.61 9.87 7.68
CA THR A 247 9.60 10.13 6.63
C THR A 247 9.34 9.29 5.39
N ASP A 248 8.87 8.05 5.54
CA ASP A 248 8.45 7.20 4.43
C ASP A 248 7.24 7.79 3.69
N ALA A 249 6.24 8.30 4.41
CA ALA A 249 5.10 8.98 3.78
C ALA A 249 5.53 10.24 3.00
N ILE A 250 6.36 11.11 3.60
CA ILE A 250 6.87 12.33 2.93
C ILE A 250 7.63 11.96 1.67
N LEU A 251 8.60 11.04 1.76
CA LEU A 251 9.42 10.66 0.61
C LEU A 251 8.58 10.03 -0.50
N THR A 252 7.64 9.16 -0.14
CA THR A 252 6.78 8.46 -1.10
C THR A 252 5.83 9.42 -1.81
N ALA A 253 5.31 10.44 -1.13
CA ALA A 253 4.49 11.47 -1.77
C ALA A 253 5.30 12.25 -2.83
N ALA A 254 6.56 12.60 -2.54
CA ALA A 254 7.45 13.23 -3.52
C ALA A 254 7.77 12.30 -4.70
N TRP A 255 7.99 11.01 -4.43
CA TRP A 255 8.23 10.01 -5.48
C TRP A 255 7.01 9.83 -6.38
N LEU A 256 5.80 9.72 -5.82
CA LEU A 256 4.56 9.62 -6.60
C LEU A 256 4.39 10.81 -7.56
N ARG A 257 4.72 12.02 -7.12
CA ARG A 257 4.68 13.22 -7.98
C ARG A 257 5.58 13.11 -9.20
N GLU A 258 6.79 12.60 -9.03
CA GLU A 258 7.75 12.40 -10.13
C GLU A 258 7.33 11.23 -11.03
N SER A 259 6.83 10.16 -10.41
CA SER A 259 6.56 8.90 -11.07
C SER A 259 5.18 8.81 -11.73
N ALA A 260 4.24 9.70 -11.43
CA ALA A 260 2.89 9.67 -12.00
C ALA A 260 2.86 9.80 -13.54
N ALA A 261 3.86 10.42 -14.15
CA ALA A 261 3.97 10.55 -15.61
C ALA A 261 4.67 9.34 -16.30
N ARG A 262 5.18 8.38 -15.52
CA ARG A 262 5.96 7.23 -16.01
C ARG A 262 5.04 6.20 -16.67
N THR A 263 5.10 6.09 -17.99
CA THR A 263 4.22 5.19 -18.77
C THR A 263 4.46 3.72 -18.44
N ASP A 264 5.71 3.35 -18.17
CA ASP A 264 6.11 2.01 -17.76
C ASP A 264 5.49 1.56 -16.44
N PHE A 265 5.17 2.49 -15.54
CA PHE A 265 4.51 2.16 -14.26
C PHE A 265 3.01 1.94 -14.39
N TRP A 266 2.36 2.59 -15.36
CA TRP A 266 0.93 2.38 -15.67
C TRP A 266 0.66 1.20 -16.59
N HIS A 267 1.65 0.82 -17.40
CA HIS A 267 1.54 -0.26 -18.39
C HIS A 267 2.73 -1.24 -18.33
N PRO A 268 2.97 -1.88 -17.17
CA PRO A 268 4.05 -2.86 -17.03
C PRO A 268 3.78 -4.09 -17.91
N SER A 269 4.81 -4.57 -18.61
CA SER A 269 4.67 -5.63 -19.64
C SER A 269 4.13 -6.96 -19.09
N ALA A 270 4.38 -7.23 -17.81
CA ALA A 270 3.93 -8.44 -17.13
C ALA A 270 2.50 -8.37 -16.56
N LEU A 271 1.87 -7.18 -16.55
CA LEU A 271 0.51 -7.00 -16.05
C LEU A 271 -0.52 -7.40 -17.10
N THR A 272 -1.13 -8.56 -16.90
CA THR A 272 -2.22 -9.06 -17.75
C THR A 272 -3.59 -8.64 -17.21
N PRO A 273 -4.66 -8.67 -18.03
CA PRO A 273 -6.02 -8.41 -17.55
C PRO A 273 -6.48 -9.36 -16.43
N GLN A 274 -5.94 -10.59 -16.38
CA GLN A 274 -6.22 -11.51 -15.28
C GLN A 274 -5.57 -11.02 -13.99
N ILE A 275 -4.26 -10.74 -14.02
CA ILE A 275 -3.53 -10.21 -12.86
C ILE A 275 -4.20 -8.95 -12.32
N ALA A 276 -4.53 -8.01 -13.21
CA ALA A 276 -5.18 -6.74 -12.86
C ALA A 276 -6.47 -6.95 -12.04
N ARG A 277 -7.35 -7.85 -12.48
CA ARG A 277 -8.65 -8.10 -11.81
C ARG A 277 -8.55 -8.96 -10.54
N THR A 278 -7.51 -9.78 -10.41
CA THR A 278 -7.43 -10.77 -9.31
C THR A 278 -6.44 -10.37 -8.22
N GLU A 279 -5.19 -10.06 -8.56
CA GLU A 279 -4.16 -9.84 -7.53
C GLU A 279 -3.50 -8.46 -7.62
N GLY A 280 -3.87 -7.68 -8.63
CA GLY A 280 -3.42 -6.31 -8.83
C GLY A 280 -1.95 -6.21 -9.23
N TRP A 281 -1.41 -5.02 -9.08
CA TRP A 281 -0.01 -4.72 -9.36
C TRP A 281 0.47 -3.58 -8.47
N THR A 282 1.74 -3.63 -8.08
CA THR A 282 2.37 -2.56 -7.31
C THR A 282 2.92 -1.51 -8.28
N PHE A 283 2.43 -0.28 -8.16
CA PHE A 283 2.91 0.85 -8.96
C PHE A 283 4.40 1.09 -8.71
N GLY A 284 5.17 1.28 -9.78
CA GLY A 284 6.64 1.41 -9.72
C GLY A 284 7.41 0.10 -9.95
N ILE A 285 6.73 -1.03 -10.13
CA ILE A 285 7.34 -2.28 -10.63
C ILE A 285 7.06 -2.37 -12.14
N SER A 286 8.11 -2.39 -12.96
CA SER A 286 8.03 -2.41 -14.43
C SER A 286 9.07 -3.30 -15.08
#